data_AF-A0A1K1LYJ4-F1
#
_entry.id   AF-A0A1K1LYJ4-F1
#
_cell.length_a   1.000
_cell.length_b   1.000
_cell.length_c   1.000
_cell.angle_alpha   90.00
_cell.angle_beta   90.00
_cell.angle_gamma   90.00
#
_symmetry.space_group_name_H-M   'P 1'
#
loop_
_entity.id
_entity.type
_entity.pdbx_description
1 polymer ?
#
loop_
_entity_poly.entity_id
_entity_poly.type
_entity_poly.pdbx_seq_one_letter_code
_entity_poly.pdbx_strand_id
1 'polypeptide(L)' 'MKETILDKKLQEIASSNWEQFVHLIGGEAIIKAKICLLRQNNHSYGEIKNRLGITEDRVRYGCAKCDTNKQSQ' A
#
# COMPACT_ATOMS: atom_id res chain seq x y z
N MET A 1 -4.12 -6.21 -19.23
CA MET A 1 -5.18 -5.17 -19.26
C MET A 1 -4.63 -3.97 -20.02
N LYS A 2 -5.43 -3.33 -20.88
CA LYS A 2 -5.02 -2.06 -21.51
C LYS A 2 -5.18 -0.93 -20.49
N GLU A 3 -4.16 -0.08 -20.38
CA GLU A 3 -4.20 1.12 -19.55
C GLU A 3 -5.28 2.08 -20.09
N THR A 4 -6.14 2.55 -19.18
CA THR A 4 -7.25 3.45 -19.49
C THR A 4 -6.85 4.92 -19.31
N ILE A 5 -7.64 5.84 -19.86
CA ILE A 5 -7.50 7.28 -19.60
C ILE A 5 -7.61 7.58 -18.09
N LEU A 6 -8.45 6.82 -17.37
CA LEU A 6 -8.62 6.97 -15.94
C LEU A 6 -7.37 6.54 -15.16
N ASP A 7 -6.67 5.49 -15.61
CA ASP A 7 -5.41 5.05 -14.98
C ASP A 7 -4.34 6.14 -15.07
N LYS A 8 -4.20 6.79 -16.23
CA LYS A 8 -3.27 7.90 -16.41
C LYS A 8 -3.60 9.08 -15.51
N LYS A 9 -4.88 9.42 -15.39
CA LYS A 9 -5.33 10.50 -14.49
C LYS A 9 -5.06 10.17 -13.02
N LEU A 10 -5.24 8.92 -12.61
CA LEU A 10 -4.88 8.47 -11.26
C LEU A 10 -3.38 8.56 -11.01
N GLN A 11 -2.54 8.16 -11.98
CA GLN A 11 -1.08 8.29 -11.89
C GLN A 11 -0.63 9.76 -11.77
N GLU A 12 -1.25 10.65 -12.54
CA GLU A 12 -0.97 12.09 -12.49
C GLU A 12 -1.34 12.68 -11.12
N ILE A 13 -2.51 12.34 -10.57
CA ILE A 13 -2.91 12.80 -9.24
C ILE A 13 -1.95 12.24 -8.18
N ALA A 14 -1.55 10.96 -8.29
CA ALA A 14 -0.61 10.34 -7.35
C ALA A 14 0.76 11.04 -7.32
N SER A 15 1.22 11.58 -8.45
CA SER A 15 2.53 12.26 -8.56
C SER A 15 2.49 13.75 -8.26
N SER A 16 1.35 14.42 -8.52
CA SER A 16 1.22 15.88 -8.40
C SER A 16 0.47 16.34 -7.15
N ASN A 17 -0.45 15.54 -6.62
CA ASN A 17 -1.30 15.88 -5.48
C ASN A 17 -1.59 14.66 -4.60
N TRP A 18 -0.64 14.35 -3.72
CA TRP A 18 -0.72 13.19 -2.85
C TRP A 18 -1.94 13.20 -1.92
N GLU A 19 -2.32 14.36 -1.37
CA GLU A 19 -3.47 14.46 -0.48
C GLU A 19 -4.78 14.10 -1.19
N GLN A 20 -4.97 14.61 -2.40
CA GLN A 20 -6.12 14.26 -3.24
C GLN A 20 -6.10 12.77 -3.60
N PHE A 21 -4.93 12.22 -3.93
CA PHE A 21 -4.79 10.79 -4.21
C PHE A 21 -5.23 9.94 -3.00
N VAL A 22 -4.73 10.26 -1.80
CA VAL A 22 -5.10 9.56 -0.57
C VAL A 22 -6.60 9.68 -0.28
N HIS A 23 -7.21 10.84 -0.53
CA HIS A 23 -8.64 11.04 -0.37
C HIS A 23 -9.47 10.16 -1.33
N LEU A 24 -9.06 10.06 -2.60
CA LEU A 24 -9.73 9.25 -3.61
C LEU A 24 -9.61 7.74 -3.36
N ILE A 25 -8.42 7.29 -2.98
CA ILE A 25 -8.12 5.86 -2.76
C ILE A 25 -8.62 5.37 -1.39
N GLY A 26 -8.63 6.26 -0.40
CA GLY A 26 -8.99 5.96 0.99
C GLY A 26 -7.78 5.54 1.82
N GLY A 27 -7.73 6.06 3.06
CA GLY A 27 -6.59 5.86 3.97
C GLY A 27 -6.28 4.39 4.29
N GLU A 28 -7.30 3.52 4.37
CA GLU A 28 -7.11 2.08 4.60
C GLU A 28 -6.33 1.40 3.49
N ALA A 29 -6.61 1.73 2.23
CA ALA A 29 -5.91 1.17 1.08
C ALA A 29 -4.45 1.66 1.05
N ILE A 30 -4.22 2.93 1.38
CA ILE A 30 -2.87 3.50 1.51
C ILE A 30 -2.08 2.81 2.63
N ILE A 31 -2.70 2.56 3.79
CA ILE A 31 -2.04 1.84 4.90
C ILE A 31 -1.67 0.42 4.48
N LYS A 32 -2.58 -0.31 3.81
CA LYS A 32 -2.26 -1.65 3.28
C LYS A 32 -1.11 -1.61 2.28
N ALA A 33 -1.11 -0.65 1.36
CA ALA A 33 -0.01 -0.47 0.41
C ALA A 33 1.33 -0.23 1.12
N LYS A 34 1.35 0.64 2.15
CA LYS A 34 2.55 0.89 2.98
C LYS A 34 3.02 -0.38 3.70
N ILE A 35 2.12 -1.17 4.28
CA ILE A 35 2.46 -2.45 4.91
C ILE A 35 3.10 -3.39 3.89
N CYS A 36 2.53 -3.51 2.68
CA CYS A 36 3.08 -4.36 1.63
C CYS A 36 4.46 -3.91 1.16
N LEU A 37 4.65 -2.62 0.92
CA LEU A 37 5.95 -2.07 0.52
C LEU A 37 7.03 -2.33 1.57
N LEU A 38 6.71 -2.14 2.86
CA LEU A 38 7.66 -2.45 3.93
C LEU A 38 7.94 -3.95 4.03
N ARG A 39 6.93 -4.80 3.85
CA ARG A 39 7.09 -6.26 3.90
C ARG A 39 7.94 -6.78 2.73
N GLN A 40 7.75 -6.24 1.53
CA GLN A 40 8.57 -6.54 0.35
C GLN A 40 10.05 -6.13 0.55
N ASN A 41 10.29 -5.08 1.34
CA ASN A 41 11.62 -4.66 1.76
C ASN A 41 12.13 -5.40 3.02
N ASN A 42 11.62 -6.61 3.28
CA ASN A 42 12.04 -7.51 4.37
C ASN A 42 11.88 -6.97 5.81
N HIS A 43 11.09 -5.92 6.03
CA HIS A 43 10.79 -5.48 7.39
C HIS A 43 9.94 -6.51 8.14
N SER A 44 10.26 -6.69 9.42
CA SER A 44 9.50 -7.50 10.38
C SER A 44 8.19 -6.82 10.77
N TYR A 45 7.25 -7.59 11.32
CA TYR A 45 5.97 -7.04 11.78
C TYR A 45 6.15 -5.96 12.85
N GLY A 46 7.14 -6.14 13.75
CA GLY A 46 7.46 -5.15 14.78
C GLY A 46 7.99 -3.83 14.20
N GLU A 47 8.87 -3.89 13.19
CA GLU A 47 9.36 -2.68 12.52
C GLU A 47 8.24 -1.95 11.77
N ILE A 48 7.37 -2.67 11.07
CA ILE A 48 6.23 -2.09 10.35
C ILE A 48 5.28 -1.41 11.33
N LYS A 49 4.97 -2.08 12.43
CA LYS A 49 4.13 -1.56 13.53
C LYS A 49 4.68 -0.21 14.02
N ASN A 50 5.97 -0.17 14.35
CA ASN A 50 6.62 1.02 14.91
C ASN A 50 6.71 2.15 13.89
N ARG A 51 7.00 1.86 12.61
CA ARG A 51 7.10 2.87 11.56
C ARG A 51 5.76 3.50 11.19
N LEU A 52 4.68 2.71 11.19
CA LEU A 52 3.35 3.17 10.79
C LEU A 52 2.48 3.60 11.96
N GLY A 53 2.90 3.34 13.20
CA GLY A 53 2.12 3.70 14.40
C GLY A 53 0.78 2.97 14.50
N ILE A 54 0.70 1.73 14.01
CA ILE A 54 -0.53 0.92 14.01
C ILE A 54 -0.40 -0.31 14.90
N THR A 55 -1.49 -1.01 15.15
CA THR A 55 -1.49 -2.26 15.95
C THR A 55 -0.87 -3.44 15.18
N GLU A 56 -0.29 -4.39 15.88
CA GLU A 56 0.29 -5.60 15.28
C GLU A 56 -0.73 -6.42 14.49
N ASP A 57 -1.99 -6.53 14.96
CA ASP A 57 -3.06 -7.24 14.25
C ASP A 57 -3.33 -6.66 12.87
N ARG A 58 -3.29 -5.34 12.76
CA ARG A 58 -3.47 -4.61 11.50
C ARG A 58 -2.29 -4.84 10.55
N VAL A 59 -1.07 -4.93 11.08
CA VAL A 59 0.12 -5.32 10.31
C VAL A 59 -0.05 -6.75 9.78
N ARG A 60 -0.41 -7.70 10.64
CA ARG A 60 -0.60 -9.11 10.27
C ARG A 60 -1.68 -9.28 9.20
N TYR A 61 -2.82 -8.62 9.39
CA TYR A 61 -3.91 -8.59 8.40
C TYR A 61 -3.45 -8.00 7.06
N GLY A 62 -2.72 -6.89 7.10
CA GLY A 62 -2.14 -6.27 5.90
C GLY A 62 -1.17 -7.20 5.19
N CYS A 63 -0.18 -7.74 5.91
CA CYS A 63 0.84 -8.64 5.35
C CYS A 63 0.23 -9.91 4.73
N ALA A 64 -0.79 -10.50 5.34
CA ALA A 64 -1.49 -11.66 4.79
C ALA A 64 -2.12 -11.39 3.40
N LYS A 65 -2.44 -10.12 3.09
CA LYS A 65 -2.95 -9.69 1.79
C LYS A 65 -1.85 -9.25 0.81
N CYS A 66 -0.59 -9.16 1.26
CA CYS A 66 0.55 -8.78 0.42
C CYS A 66 1.21 -10.00 -0.24
N ASP A 67 1.19 -11.16 0.43
CA ASP A 67 1.82 -12.39 -0.07
C ASP A 67 1.11 -13.00 -1.30
N THR A 68 -0.09 -12.51 -1.67
CA THR A 68 -0.77 -12.90 -2.92
C THR A 68 -0.06 -12.44 -4.19
N ASN A 69 0.98 -11.59 -4.10
CA ASN A 69 1.81 -11.18 -5.24
C ASN A 69 3.14 -11.93 -5.36
N LYS A 70 3.38 -13.01 -4.59
CA LYS A 70 4.57 -13.88 -4.74
C LYS A 70 4.45 -14.93 -5.85
N GLN A 71 3.52 -14.78 -6.79
CA GLN A 71 3.49 -15.58 -8.02
C GLN A 71 3.92 -14.71 -9.20
N SER A 72 5.22 -14.46 -9.35
CA SER A 72 5.92 -14.08 -10.60
C SER A 72 7.38 -13.71 -10.27
N GLN A 73 8.17 -14.69 -9.85
CA GLN A 73 9.62 -14.71 -10.07
C GLN A 73 10.02 -16.11 -10.51
#